data_AF-A0A829GBB6-F1
#
_entry.id   AF-A0A829GBB6-F1
#
_cell.length_a   1.000
_cell.length_b   1.000
_cell.length_c   1.000
_cell.angle_alpha   90.00
_cell.angle_beta   90.00
_cell.angle_gamma   90.00
#
_symmetry.space_group_name_H-M   'P 1'
#
loop_
_entity.id
_entity.type
_entity.pdbx_description
1 polymer ?
#
loop_
_entity_poly.entity_id
_entity_poly.type
_entity_poly.pdbx_seq_one_letter_code
_entity_poly.pdbx_strand_id
1 'polypeptide(L)'
;MKVFTNSDTSATTGSATLVSAIEDSAKIGADVLNMSLGSDSGNQTLEDPEIAAVQNANESGTAAVISAGNSGTSGSATQGVNKDYYGLQDNEMVGTPGTSRGATTVASAENTDVISQAVTITDGTGLQLGPETIQLSSNDFTGSFDQKKFYVVKDASGNLSKGAATDYTADAKGKIAIVKRGELTFADKQKYAQAAGAAGLIIVNNDGTATPLTSIALTTTFPTFGLSSVTGQKLVDWVTTHPDDSLGVKIALTLLPNQKYTEDKMSDFTSYGPVSNLSFKPDITAPGGNIWSTQNNNGYTNMSGTSMASPFIAGSQALLKQALNNKNNPFYADYKQLKGTALTDFLKTVEMNTAQPINDINYNNVIVSPRRQGAGLVDVKAAIDALEKNPSTVVAENGYPAVELKDFTSTDKTFKLTFTNRTTHELTYQMDSNTDTNAVYTSATDPNSGVLYDKKIDGAAIKAGSDITVPAGKTAQIEFTLSLPKSFDQQQFVEGFLNFKGSDGSRLNLPYMGFFGDWNDGKIVDSLNGITYSPAGGNYGTVPLLTNKNTGNQYYGGMVTDADGNQTVDDQAIAFSSDKNALYNDISMQYYLLRNISNVQVDILDGQGNKVTTLSSSTNQTKTY
;
A
#
# COMPACT_ATOMS: atom_id res chain seq x y z
N MET A 1 4.22 -12.36 20.53
CA MET A 1 4.46 -11.47 21.68
C MET A 1 3.51 -10.27 21.59
N LYS A 2 2.94 -9.79 22.70
CA LYS A 2 2.15 -8.54 22.72
C LYS A 2 3.09 -7.38 23.03
N VAL A 3 3.15 -6.40 22.12
CA VAL A 3 4.03 -5.22 22.25
C VAL A 3 3.27 -3.90 22.26
N PHE A 4 2.00 -3.88 21.85
CA PHE A 4 1.19 -2.67 21.81
C PHE A 4 0.65 -2.27 23.19
N THR A 5 0.58 -0.95 23.38
CA THR A 5 0.06 -0.28 24.58
C THR A 5 -1.45 -0.49 24.76
N ASN A 6 -1.91 -0.62 26.02
CA ASN A 6 -3.33 -0.52 26.39
C ASN A 6 -3.68 0.88 26.92
N SER A 7 -2.78 1.85 26.78
CA SER A 7 -3.00 3.20 27.28
C SER A 7 -4.05 3.91 26.44
N ASP A 8 -5.03 4.52 27.10
CA ASP A 8 -6.00 5.41 26.45
C ASP A 8 -5.35 6.71 25.96
N THR A 9 -4.10 7.01 26.36
CA THR A 9 -3.41 8.27 26.08
C THR A 9 -2.19 8.13 25.17
N SER A 10 -1.83 6.92 24.75
CA SER A 10 -0.71 6.68 23.84
C SER A 10 -1.03 5.50 22.94
N ALA A 11 -0.89 5.69 21.63
CA ALA A 11 -1.09 4.65 20.62
C ALA A 11 0.25 4.00 20.16
N THR A 12 1.38 4.42 20.72
CA THR A 12 2.71 4.01 20.27
C THR A 12 3.38 3.04 21.25
N THR A 13 4.38 2.31 20.76
CA THR A 13 5.21 1.40 21.54
C THR A 13 6.65 1.85 21.44
N GLY A 14 7.39 1.81 22.55
CA GLY A 14 8.80 2.19 22.55
C GLY A 14 9.70 1.10 21.97
N SER A 15 10.80 1.50 21.33
CA SER A 15 11.77 0.60 20.69
C SER A 15 12.32 -0.47 21.64
N ALA A 16 12.54 -0.16 22.92
CA ALA A 16 13.03 -1.15 23.90
C ALA A 16 12.10 -2.38 24.05
N THR A 17 10.78 -2.16 23.99
CA THR A 17 9.78 -3.24 24.03
C THR A 17 9.79 -4.06 22.74
N LEU A 18 9.92 -3.41 21.59
CA LEU A 18 10.01 -4.09 20.29
C LEU A 18 11.27 -4.94 20.21
N VAL A 19 12.43 -4.37 20.53
CA VAL A 19 13.72 -5.07 20.59
C VAL A 19 13.65 -6.30 21.48
N SER A 20 13.15 -6.15 22.71
CA SER A 20 13.02 -7.29 23.63
C SER A 20 12.13 -8.39 23.06
N ALA A 21 10.99 -8.02 22.46
CA ALA A 21 10.08 -9.00 21.89
C ALA A 21 10.65 -9.74 20.68
N ILE A 22 11.41 -9.05 19.83
CA ILE A 22 12.11 -9.64 18.68
C ILE A 22 13.15 -10.66 19.17
N GLU A 23 14.04 -10.22 20.05
CA GLU A 23 15.11 -11.06 20.56
C GLU A 23 14.59 -12.23 21.38
N ASP A 24 13.61 -12.03 22.25
CA ASP A 24 13.04 -13.09 23.07
C ASP A 24 12.30 -14.12 22.21
N SER A 25 11.60 -13.68 21.16
CA SER A 25 10.96 -14.60 20.21
C SER A 25 11.99 -15.47 19.48
N ALA A 26 13.11 -14.90 19.06
CA ALA A 26 14.22 -15.64 18.48
C ALA A 26 14.86 -16.61 19.49
N LYS A 27 15.11 -16.17 20.74
CA LYS A 27 15.70 -16.97 21.83
C LYS A 27 14.83 -18.18 22.21
N ILE A 28 13.50 -18.07 22.18
CA ILE A 28 12.61 -19.22 22.43
C ILE A 28 12.48 -20.17 21.23
N GLY A 29 13.16 -19.89 20.12
CA GLY A 29 13.23 -20.77 18.95
C GLY A 29 12.12 -20.56 17.93
N ALA A 30 11.55 -19.36 17.82
CA ALA A 30 10.60 -19.06 16.74
C ALA A 30 11.28 -19.23 15.37
N ASP A 31 10.62 -19.93 14.46
CA ASP A 31 11.13 -20.10 13.10
C ASP A 31 10.98 -18.83 12.26
N VAL A 32 9.85 -18.14 12.40
CA VAL A 32 9.50 -16.94 11.65
C VAL A 32 8.84 -15.94 12.60
N LEU A 33 9.21 -14.67 12.50
CA LEU A 33 8.57 -13.55 13.16
C LEU A 33 7.72 -12.81 12.15
N ASN A 34 6.43 -12.69 12.41
CA ASN A 34 5.59 -11.71 11.73
C ASN A 34 5.55 -10.42 12.54
N MET A 35 5.89 -9.30 11.90
CA MET A 35 5.87 -7.97 12.50
C MET A 35 5.05 -7.01 11.63
N SER A 36 3.76 -6.92 11.94
CA SER A 36 2.82 -6.01 11.30
C SER A 36 2.87 -4.61 11.94
N LEU A 37 4.05 -3.99 11.94
CA LEU A 37 4.36 -2.72 12.61
C LEU A 37 5.43 -1.96 11.82
N GLY A 38 5.53 -0.65 12.07
CA GLY A 38 6.67 0.15 11.63
C GLY A 38 6.46 1.64 11.79
N SER A 39 7.50 2.39 11.46
CA SER A 39 7.50 3.85 11.32
C SER A 39 7.90 4.20 9.90
N ASP A 40 7.11 5.04 9.24
CA ASP A 40 7.23 5.36 7.81
C ASP A 40 8.56 6.03 7.45
N SER A 41 8.96 5.87 6.17
CA SER A 41 10.18 6.43 5.59
C SER A 41 11.41 6.15 6.47
N GLY A 42 11.59 4.87 6.79
CA GLY A 42 12.65 4.40 7.67
C GLY A 42 14.03 4.48 7.03
N ASN A 43 15.07 4.74 7.81
CA ASN A 43 16.46 4.58 7.37
C ASN A 43 16.86 3.09 7.43
N GLN A 44 17.92 2.71 6.72
CA GLN A 44 18.53 1.37 6.82
C GLN A 44 19.90 1.48 7.50
N THR A 45 19.92 1.53 8.83
CA THR A 45 21.14 1.66 9.66
C THR A 45 21.08 0.78 10.90
N LEU A 46 22.22 0.24 11.33
CA LEU A 46 22.32 -0.55 12.57
C LEU A 46 22.41 0.31 13.83
N GLU A 47 22.51 1.64 13.68
CA GLU A 47 22.30 2.57 14.79
C GLU A 47 20.85 2.57 15.27
N ASP A 48 19.91 2.15 14.40
CA ASP A 48 18.54 1.86 14.80
C ASP A 48 18.48 0.52 15.54
N PRO A 49 18.10 0.51 16.83
CA PRO A 49 18.11 -0.70 17.63
C PRO A 49 17.08 -1.73 17.16
N GLU A 50 15.99 -1.31 16.50
CA GLU A 50 14.99 -2.24 15.96
C GLU A 50 15.54 -2.97 14.73
N ILE A 51 16.30 -2.28 13.87
CA ILE A 51 16.98 -2.90 12.73
C ILE A 51 18.06 -3.87 13.22
N ALA A 52 18.84 -3.49 14.23
CA ALA A 52 19.83 -4.37 14.84
C ALA A 52 19.18 -5.63 15.45
N ALA A 53 18.04 -5.49 16.12
CA ALA A 53 17.31 -6.63 16.68
C ALA A 53 16.79 -7.58 15.57
N VAL A 54 16.30 -7.03 14.46
CA VAL A 54 15.91 -7.84 13.29
C VAL A 54 17.10 -8.61 12.74
N GLN A 55 18.26 -7.95 12.58
CA GLN A 55 19.48 -8.61 12.14
C GLN A 55 19.88 -9.75 13.08
N ASN A 56 19.85 -9.52 14.41
CA ASN A 56 20.14 -10.55 15.41
C ASN A 56 19.21 -11.77 15.28
N ALA A 57 17.91 -11.56 15.02
CA ALA A 57 16.96 -12.65 14.79
C ALA A 57 17.28 -13.44 13.51
N ASN A 58 17.59 -12.74 12.41
CA ASN A 58 18.02 -13.40 11.18
C ASN A 58 19.32 -14.22 11.38
N GLU A 59 20.30 -13.67 12.11
CA GLU A 59 21.56 -14.33 12.47
C GLU A 59 21.37 -15.57 13.35
N SER A 60 20.32 -15.62 14.17
CA SER A 60 19.94 -16.85 14.90
C SER A 60 19.20 -17.87 14.04
N GLY A 61 18.88 -17.55 12.79
CA GLY A 61 18.14 -18.42 11.86
C GLY A 61 16.62 -18.26 11.93
N THR A 62 16.14 -17.21 12.62
CA THR A 62 14.74 -16.83 12.71
C THR A 62 14.43 -15.82 11.61
N ALA A 63 13.56 -16.17 10.66
CA ALA A 63 13.24 -15.26 9.56
C ALA A 63 12.32 -14.13 10.02
N ALA A 64 12.65 -12.88 9.72
CA ALA A 64 11.82 -11.73 10.03
C ALA A 64 10.99 -11.30 8.81
N VAL A 65 9.66 -11.34 8.93
CA VAL A 65 8.72 -10.90 7.91
C VAL A 65 7.97 -9.68 8.43
N ILE A 66 8.03 -8.57 7.70
CA ILE A 66 7.62 -7.25 8.19
C ILE A 66 6.74 -6.57 7.15
N SER A 67 5.66 -5.93 7.59
CA SER A 67 4.80 -5.13 6.70
C SER A 67 5.55 -3.91 6.14
N ALA A 68 5.34 -3.57 4.86
CA ALA A 68 5.99 -2.40 4.25
C ALA A 68 5.50 -1.05 4.80
N GLY A 69 4.25 -0.97 5.27
CA GLY A 69 3.58 0.26 5.69
C GLY A 69 2.36 0.57 4.83
N ASN A 70 1.46 1.43 5.31
CA ASN A 70 0.19 1.77 4.65
C ASN A 70 0.08 3.24 4.22
N SER A 71 1.21 3.91 4.02
CA SER A 71 1.25 5.35 3.75
C SER A 71 1.33 5.71 2.26
N GLY A 72 1.39 4.73 1.35
CA GLY A 72 1.46 4.98 -0.09
C GLY A 72 2.75 5.70 -0.46
N THR A 73 2.64 6.96 -0.88
CA THR A 73 3.76 7.81 -1.30
C THR A 73 3.76 9.16 -0.58
N SER A 74 4.95 9.74 -0.38
CA SER A 74 5.11 11.04 0.31
C SER A 74 4.63 12.24 -0.51
N GLY A 75 4.51 12.10 -1.84
CA GLY A 75 4.02 13.14 -2.76
C GLY A 75 2.51 13.39 -2.72
N SER A 76 1.76 12.82 -1.77
CA SER A 76 0.30 12.91 -1.73
C SER A 76 -0.22 13.92 -0.71
N ALA A 77 -1.35 14.57 -1.00
CA ALA A 77 -2.11 15.36 -0.02
C ALA A 77 -2.97 14.48 0.92
N THR A 78 -3.10 13.19 0.60
CA THR A 78 -3.85 12.19 1.35
C THR A 78 -2.94 11.01 1.65
N GLN A 79 -2.79 10.64 2.92
CA GLN A 79 -2.02 9.45 3.30
C GLN A 79 -2.60 8.17 2.67
N GLY A 80 -1.74 7.22 2.30
CA GLY A 80 -2.18 5.88 1.91
C GLY A 80 -2.74 5.80 0.49
N VAL A 81 -2.19 6.58 -0.44
CA VAL A 81 -2.52 6.49 -1.87
C VAL A 81 -1.25 6.46 -2.71
N ASN A 82 -1.35 5.87 -3.91
CA ASN A 82 -0.28 5.83 -4.90
C ASN A 82 -0.31 7.07 -5.79
N LYS A 83 0.11 8.23 -5.27
CA LYS A 83 0.03 9.50 -6.00
C LYS A 83 1.21 10.44 -5.74
N ASP A 84 1.51 11.24 -6.75
CA ASP A 84 2.47 12.34 -6.64
C ASP A 84 1.86 13.62 -7.22
N TYR A 85 1.50 14.54 -6.33
CA TYR A 85 1.00 15.86 -6.67
C TYR A 85 2.09 16.91 -6.80
N TYR A 86 3.29 16.64 -6.28
CA TYR A 86 4.38 17.61 -6.19
C TYR A 86 5.50 17.35 -7.21
N GLY A 87 5.46 16.22 -7.91
CA GLY A 87 6.50 15.82 -8.87
C GLY A 87 7.82 15.47 -8.18
N LEU A 88 7.74 14.81 -7.02
CA LEU A 88 8.92 14.43 -6.25
C LEU A 88 9.68 13.29 -6.91
N GLN A 89 11.01 13.34 -6.81
CA GLN A 89 11.86 12.21 -7.18
C GLN A 89 11.85 11.14 -6.08
N ASP A 90 11.58 11.51 -4.83
CA ASP A 90 11.74 10.66 -3.64
C ASP A 90 10.39 10.50 -2.92
N ASN A 91 9.62 9.53 -3.43
CA ASN A 91 8.22 9.25 -3.05
C ASN A 91 8.07 8.11 -2.02
N GLU A 92 9.17 7.63 -1.46
CA GLU A 92 9.22 6.48 -0.56
C GLU A 92 8.57 6.73 0.80
N MET A 93 7.90 5.67 1.28
CA MET A 93 7.25 5.62 2.57
C MET A 93 7.52 4.31 3.32
N VAL A 94 8.31 3.38 2.75
CA VAL A 94 8.59 2.09 3.37
C VAL A 94 9.19 2.25 4.78
N GLY A 95 8.62 1.52 5.74
CA GLY A 95 8.90 1.75 7.15
C GLY A 95 10.03 0.91 7.77
N THR A 96 10.62 1.43 8.84
CA THR A 96 11.48 0.69 9.78
C THR A 96 10.59 -0.09 10.77
N PRO A 97 10.95 -1.32 11.20
CA PRO A 97 12.21 -2.03 10.92
C PRO A 97 12.19 -2.87 9.63
N GLY A 98 11.14 -2.75 8.81
CA GLY A 98 11.05 -3.37 7.50
C GLY A 98 12.17 -2.95 6.53
N THR A 99 12.80 -1.81 6.75
CA THR A 99 13.99 -1.41 5.99
C THR A 99 15.21 -2.29 6.26
N SER A 100 15.23 -3.13 7.32
CA SER A 100 16.34 -4.04 7.59
C SER A 100 16.64 -4.95 6.40
N ARG A 101 17.93 -5.12 6.10
CA ARG A 101 18.42 -5.96 4.99
C ARG A 101 17.98 -7.42 5.15
N GLY A 102 17.98 -7.92 6.38
CA GLY A 102 17.58 -9.29 6.71
C GLY A 102 16.07 -9.53 6.67
N ALA A 103 15.25 -8.49 6.85
CA ALA A 103 13.80 -8.59 6.82
C ALA A 103 13.27 -8.91 5.41
N THR A 104 12.26 -9.79 5.31
CA THR A 104 11.39 -9.89 4.13
C THR A 104 10.25 -8.91 4.30
N THR A 105 10.27 -7.83 3.53
CA THR A 105 9.33 -6.71 3.67
C THR A 105 8.21 -6.80 2.65
N VAL A 106 6.96 -6.74 3.13
CA VAL A 106 5.81 -7.22 2.38
C VAL A 106 4.87 -6.08 1.99
N ALA A 107 4.70 -5.89 0.68
CA ALA A 107 3.69 -5.04 0.07
C ALA A 107 2.33 -5.74 0.00
N SER A 108 1.27 -4.95 -0.23
CA SER A 108 -0.12 -5.43 -0.27
C SER A 108 -0.69 -5.40 -1.68
N ALA A 109 -1.24 -6.53 -2.11
CA ALA A 109 -2.16 -6.64 -3.23
C ALA A 109 -3.60 -6.82 -2.74
N GLU A 110 -4.56 -6.44 -3.58
CA GLU A 110 -5.97 -6.72 -3.35
C GLU A 110 -6.26 -8.22 -3.48
N ASN A 111 -7.07 -8.76 -2.58
CA ASN A 111 -7.57 -10.12 -2.72
C ASN A 111 -8.53 -10.22 -3.92
N THR A 112 -8.58 -11.35 -4.62
CA THR A 112 -9.46 -11.52 -5.79
C THR A 112 -10.94 -11.53 -5.41
N ASP A 113 -11.22 -12.07 -4.23
CA ASP A 113 -12.56 -12.26 -3.69
C ASP A 113 -12.63 -11.73 -2.25
N VAL A 114 -13.82 -11.32 -1.82
CA VAL A 114 -14.08 -10.80 -0.48
C VAL A 114 -15.30 -11.52 0.11
N ILE A 115 -15.22 -11.86 1.39
CA ILE A 115 -16.37 -12.38 2.13
C ILE A 115 -17.17 -11.19 2.64
N SER A 116 -18.31 -10.92 2.02
CA SER A 116 -19.17 -9.79 2.38
C SER A 116 -20.58 -10.24 2.70
N GLN A 117 -21.30 -9.46 3.51
CA GLN A 117 -22.73 -9.64 3.64
C GLN A 117 -23.38 -9.25 2.31
N ALA A 118 -24.15 -10.17 1.73
CA ALA A 118 -24.74 -10.01 0.41
C ALA A 118 -26.20 -10.42 0.41
N VAL A 119 -26.96 -9.80 -0.49
CA VAL A 119 -28.39 -10.10 -0.71
C VAL A 119 -28.61 -10.79 -2.05
N THR A 120 -29.43 -11.83 -2.05
CA THR A 120 -30.03 -12.42 -3.25
C THR A 120 -31.54 -12.29 -3.17
N ILE A 121 -32.17 -11.79 -4.23
CA ILE A 121 -33.63 -11.59 -4.32
C ILE A 121 -34.17 -12.44 -5.47
N THR A 122 -35.21 -13.23 -5.24
CA THR A 122 -35.79 -14.14 -6.24
C THR A 122 -37.30 -14.24 -6.15
N ASP A 123 -37.95 -14.54 -7.27
CA ASP A 123 -39.36 -14.92 -7.34
C ASP A 123 -39.58 -16.45 -7.31
N GLY A 124 -38.50 -17.24 -7.27
CA GLY A 124 -38.54 -18.70 -7.29
C GLY A 124 -38.86 -19.34 -8.65
N THR A 125 -39.04 -18.56 -9.72
CA THR A 125 -39.41 -19.07 -11.06
C THR A 125 -38.53 -18.55 -12.20
N GLY A 126 -38.04 -17.31 -12.14
CA GLY A 126 -37.24 -16.70 -13.21
C GLY A 126 -36.46 -15.43 -12.83
N LEU A 127 -36.92 -14.63 -11.86
CA LEU A 127 -36.15 -13.51 -11.34
C LEU A 127 -35.07 -14.01 -10.37
N GLN A 128 -33.84 -13.60 -10.62
CA GLN A 128 -32.75 -13.67 -9.65
C GLN A 128 -31.90 -12.40 -9.74
N LEU A 129 -31.88 -11.64 -8.65
CA LEU A 129 -31.02 -10.46 -8.47
C LEU A 129 -29.93 -10.78 -7.44
N GLY A 130 -28.73 -10.26 -7.68
CA GLY A 130 -27.56 -10.56 -6.86
C GLY A 130 -26.98 -11.96 -7.09
N PRO A 131 -26.08 -12.43 -6.20
CA PRO A 131 -25.73 -11.81 -4.92
C PRO A 131 -25.03 -10.45 -5.09
N GLU A 132 -25.48 -9.45 -4.33
CA GLU A 132 -24.88 -8.12 -4.30
C GLU A 132 -24.50 -7.75 -2.86
N THR A 133 -23.31 -7.19 -2.64
CA THR A 133 -22.85 -6.74 -1.33
C THR A 133 -23.78 -5.66 -0.76
N ILE A 134 -24.12 -5.74 0.52
CA ILE A 134 -24.95 -4.76 1.20
C ILE A 134 -24.36 -4.36 2.55
N GLN A 135 -24.73 -3.16 3.02
CA GLN A 135 -24.65 -2.80 4.43
C GLN A 135 -26.04 -2.88 5.04
N LEU A 136 -26.30 -3.90 5.86
CA LEU A 136 -27.56 -4.03 6.59
C LEU A 136 -27.53 -3.18 7.86
N SER A 137 -28.62 -2.47 8.13
CA SER A 137 -28.86 -1.69 9.37
C SER A 137 -28.55 -2.43 10.67
N SER A 138 -28.83 -3.74 10.77
CA SER A 138 -28.43 -4.62 11.87
C SER A 138 -28.42 -6.07 11.40
N ASN A 139 -27.46 -6.88 11.87
CA ASN A 139 -27.38 -8.31 11.56
C ASN A 139 -28.61 -9.11 12.04
N ASP A 140 -29.37 -8.57 12.99
CA ASP A 140 -30.62 -9.19 13.48
C ASP A 140 -31.72 -9.18 12.40
N PHE A 141 -31.58 -8.37 11.35
CA PHE A 141 -32.59 -8.21 10.30
C PHE A 141 -32.36 -9.07 9.05
N THR A 142 -31.44 -10.04 9.11
CA THR A 142 -31.13 -10.92 7.96
C THR A 142 -32.35 -11.68 7.42
N GLY A 143 -33.35 -11.97 8.27
CA GLY A 143 -34.62 -12.58 7.88
C GLY A 143 -35.80 -11.63 7.68
N SER A 144 -35.63 -10.31 7.83
CA SER A 144 -36.75 -9.37 7.85
C SER A 144 -37.40 -9.10 6.49
N PHE A 145 -36.70 -9.42 5.40
CA PHE A 145 -37.12 -9.13 4.03
C PHE A 145 -37.71 -10.34 3.29
N ASP A 146 -37.49 -11.55 3.80
CA ASP A 146 -37.85 -12.78 3.11
C ASP A 146 -39.38 -12.98 3.07
N GLN A 147 -39.88 -13.46 1.94
CA GLN A 147 -41.30 -13.72 1.70
C GLN A 147 -42.21 -12.49 1.98
N LYS A 148 -41.71 -11.28 1.68
CA LYS A 148 -42.48 -10.04 1.79
C LYS A 148 -42.91 -9.52 0.42
N LYS A 149 -44.04 -8.81 0.40
CA LYS A 149 -44.41 -7.94 -0.72
C LYS A 149 -43.59 -6.65 -0.68
N PHE A 150 -43.37 -6.06 -1.84
CA PHE A 150 -42.59 -4.84 -1.99
C PHE A 150 -43.49 -3.68 -2.43
N TYR A 151 -43.07 -2.46 -2.13
CA TYR A 151 -43.80 -1.23 -2.47
C TYR A 151 -42.83 -0.19 -3.03
N VAL A 152 -42.99 0.11 -4.32
CA VAL A 152 -42.25 1.21 -4.98
C VAL A 152 -42.89 2.54 -4.56
N VAL A 153 -42.18 3.32 -3.76
CA VAL A 153 -42.64 4.65 -3.34
C VAL A 153 -42.46 5.60 -4.53
N LYS A 154 -43.53 6.32 -4.91
CA LYS A 154 -43.52 7.25 -6.05
C LYS A 154 -43.66 8.69 -5.60
N ASP A 155 -42.89 9.59 -6.20
CA ASP A 155 -43.06 11.03 -5.97
C ASP A 155 -44.29 11.57 -6.71
N ALA A 156 -44.59 12.86 -6.53
CA ALA A 156 -45.70 13.53 -7.20
C ALA A 156 -45.63 13.49 -8.74
N SER A 157 -44.45 13.24 -9.32
CA SER A 157 -44.24 13.10 -10.76
C SER A 157 -44.34 11.64 -11.25
N GLY A 158 -44.60 10.69 -10.34
CA GLY A 158 -44.69 9.26 -10.64
C GLY A 158 -43.35 8.53 -10.73
N ASN A 159 -42.23 9.19 -10.42
CA ASN A 159 -40.89 8.60 -10.44
C ASN A 159 -40.58 7.93 -9.10
N LEU A 160 -39.52 7.09 -9.06
CA LEU A 160 -39.04 6.50 -7.80
C LEU A 160 -38.68 7.62 -6.80
N SER A 161 -39.46 7.69 -5.73
CA SER A 161 -39.36 8.75 -4.72
C SER A 161 -38.01 8.71 -4.01
N LYS A 162 -37.53 9.89 -3.59
CA LYS A 162 -36.40 10.02 -2.68
C LYS A 162 -36.78 9.78 -1.20
N GLY A 163 -37.96 9.23 -0.92
CA GLY A 163 -38.40 8.82 0.41
C GLY A 163 -38.90 9.98 1.28
N ALA A 164 -39.52 11.01 0.70
CA ALA A 164 -40.18 12.05 1.49
C ALA A 164 -41.41 11.50 2.20
N ALA A 165 -41.72 12.00 3.40
CA ALA A 165 -42.84 11.52 4.21
C ALA A 165 -44.20 11.57 3.46
N THR A 166 -44.39 12.57 2.60
CA THR A 166 -45.60 12.79 1.81
C THR A 166 -45.80 11.79 0.68
N ASP A 167 -44.75 11.07 0.29
CA ASP A 167 -44.77 10.17 -0.87
C ASP A 167 -45.25 8.76 -0.51
N TYR A 168 -45.37 8.45 0.79
CA TYR A 168 -45.87 7.17 1.27
C TYR A 168 -47.40 7.14 1.33
N THR A 169 -48.01 6.11 0.73
CA THR A 169 -49.44 5.81 0.89
C THR A 169 -49.67 4.70 1.91
N ALA A 170 -50.95 4.41 2.20
CA ALA A 170 -51.34 3.29 3.07
C ALA A 170 -50.86 1.91 2.54
N ASP A 171 -50.50 1.81 1.26
CA ASP A 171 -50.04 0.55 0.63
C ASP A 171 -48.65 0.12 1.10
N ALA A 172 -47.87 1.03 1.68
CA ALA A 172 -46.57 0.71 2.27
C ALA A 172 -46.70 -0.25 3.48
N LYS A 173 -47.86 -0.27 4.14
CA LYS A 173 -48.07 -0.99 5.39
C LYS A 173 -47.78 -2.49 5.25
N GLY A 174 -46.82 -2.99 6.03
CA GLY A 174 -46.40 -4.40 6.05
C GLY A 174 -45.56 -4.85 4.84
N LYS A 175 -45.28 -3.97 3.88
CA LYS A 175 -44.44 -4.22 2.70
C LYS A 175 -43.02 -3.67 2.89
N ILE A 176 -42.09 -4.13 2.07
CA ILE A 176 -40.74 -3.52 1.98
C ILE A 176 -40.82 -2.32 1.04
N ALA A 177 -40.58 -1.11 1.56
CA ALA A 177 -40.57 0.10 0.76
C ALA A 177 -39.27 0.21 -0.06
N ILE A 178 -39.37 0.67 -1.30
CA ILE A 178 -38.22 0.95 -2.17
C ILE A 178 -38.20 2.43 -2.50
N VAL A 179 -37.08 3.09 -2.22
CA VAL A 179 -36.84 4.52 -2.47
C VAL A 179 -35.50 4.74 -3.15
N LYS A 180 -35.30 5.91 -3.74
CA LYS A 180 -34.02 6.36 -4.31
C LYS A 180 -33.17 7.12 -3.29
N ARG A 181 -31.85 7.01 -3.41
CA ARG A 181 -30.88 7.91 -2.77
C ARG A 181 -31.12 9.35 -3.25
N GLY A 182 -30.99 10.32 -2.35
CA GLY A 182 -31.31 11.72 -2.61
C GLY A 182 -30.91 12.63 -1.47
N GLU A 183 -31.50 13.82 -1.40
CA GLU A 183 -31.14 14.90 -0.47
C GLU A 183 -31.47 14.58 0.99
N LEU A 184 -32.47 13.73 1.25
CA LEU A 184 -32.82 13.28 2.59
C LEU A 184 -31.74 12.36 3.18
N THR A 185 -31.50 12.51 4.48
CA THR A 185 -30.61 11.60 5.20
C THR A 185 -31.17 10.17 5.19
N PHE A 186 -30.29 9.16 5.29
CA PHE A 186 -30.74 7.77 5.35
C PHE A 186 -31.59 7.49 6.59
N ALA A 187 -31.27 8.13 7.73
CA ALA A 187 -32.06 8.06 8.96
C ALA A 187 -33.48 8.65 8.79
N ASP A 188 -33.62 9.77 8.09
CA ASP A 188 -34.95 10.33 7.79
C ASP A 188 -35.78 9.39 6.91
N LYS A 189 -35.16 8.78 5.88
CA LYS A 189 -35.83 7.78 5.05
C LYS A 189 -36.31 6.57 5.87
N GLN A 190 -35.48 6.06 6.80
CA GLN A 190 -35.88 4.99 7.72
C GLN A 190 -37.09 5.41 8.58
N LYS A 191 -37.02 6.61 9.17
CA LYS A 191 -38.09 7.18 10.00
C LYS A 191 -39.42 7.29 9.22
N TYR A 192 -39.38 7.80 8.00
CA TYR A 192 -40.60 8.01 7.19
C TYR A 192 -41.19 6.68 6.70
N ALA A 193 -40.36 5.73 6.25
CA ALA A 193 -40.82 4.39 5.90
C ALA A 193 -41.46 3.67 7.09
N GLN A 194 -40.82 3.74 8.25
CA GLN A 194 -41.33 3.15 9.49
C GLN A 194 -42.64 3.81 9.93
N ALA A 195 -42.75 5.14 9.86
CA ALA A 195 -43.98 5.87 10.18
C ALA A 195 -45.15 5.53 9.25
N ALA A 196 -44.86 5.22 7.98
CA ALA A 196 -45.84 4.71 7.02
C ALA A 196 -46.24 3.23 7.26
N GLY A 197 -45.60 2.55 8.22
CA GLY A 197 -45.88 1.17 8.58
C GLY A 197 -45.20 0.13 7.69
N ALA A 198 -44.18 0.50 6.91
CA ALA A 198 -43.39 -0.44 6.13
C ALA A 198 -42.69 -1.46 7.04
N ALA A 199 -42.51 -2.69 6.55
CA ALA A 199 -41.80 -3.76 7.25
C ALA A 199 -40.27 -3.66 7.11
N GLY A 200 -39.79 -2.88 6.16
CA GLY A 200 -38.38 -2.60 5.91
C GLY A 200 -38.21 -1.61 4.75
N LEU A 201 -36.97 -1.23 4.46
CA LEU A 201 -36.62 -0.24 3.44
C LEU A 201 -35.45 -0.71 2.58
N ILE A 202 -35.55 -0.51 1.27
CA ILE A 202 -34.46 -0.64 0.32
C ILE A 202 -34.19 0.73 -0.30
N ILE A 203 -32.92 1.13 -0.32
CA ILE A 203 -32.47 2.41 -0.88
C ILE A 203 -31.65 2.14 -2.15
N VAL A 204 -32.14 2.61 -3.30
CA VAL A 204 -31.47 2.45 -4.60
C VAL A 204 -30.49 3.59 -4.83
N ASN A 205 -29.24 3.26 -5.17
CA ASN A 205 -28.19 4.25 -5.41
C ASN A 205 -28.49 5.16 -6.63
N ASN A 206 -27.82 6.30 -6.71
CA ASN A 206 -28.04 7.32 -7.76
C ASN A 206 -26.93 7.38 -8.83
N ASP A 207 -25.88 6.57 -8.72
CA ASP A 207 -24.66 6.70 -9.53
C ASP A 207 -24.74 6.12 -10.95
N GLY A 208 -25.83 5.43 -11.32
CA GLY A 208 -26.00 4.81 -12.63
C GLY A 208 -25.12 3.58 -12.89
N THR A 209 -24.36 3.12 -11.89
CA THR A 209 -23.44 1.98 -11.98
C THR A 209 -23.97 0.77 -11.20
N ALA A 210 -23.25 -0.35 -11.34
CA ALA A 210 -23.46 -1.56 -10.52
C ALA A 210 -22.81 -1.46 -9.13
N THR A 211 -22.28 -0.30 -8.73
CA THR A 211 -21.65 -0.09 -7.43
C THR A 211 -22.69 -0.22 -6.30
N PRO A 212 -22.53 -1.19 -5.38
CA PRO A 212 -23.45 -1.37 -4.29
C PRO A 212 -23.44 -0.20 -3.30
N LEU A 213 -24.60 0.12 -2.73
CA LEU A 213 -24.72 1.20 -1.75
C LEU A 213 -24.44 0.68 -0.33
N THR A 214 -23.15 0.68 0.04
CA THR A 214 -22.64 0.06 1.29
C THR A 214 -22.01 1.04 2.27
N SER A 215 -21.92 2.33 1.93
CA SER A 215 -21.43 3.40 2.81
C SER A 215 -22.60 4.30 3.23
N ILE A 216 -23.49 3.77 4.08
CA ILE A 216 -24.74 4.41 4.48
C ILE A 216 -24.87 4.50 6.01
N ALA A 217 -25.06 5.71 6.52
CA ALA A 217 -25.29 5.96 7.94
C ALA A 217 -26.74 5.58 8.31
N LEU A 218 -26.95 4.32 8.70
CA LEU A 218 -28.24 3.77 9.11
C LEU A 218 -28.37 3.69 10.64
N THR A 219 -29.60 3.82 11.15
CA THR A 219 -29.93 3.40 12.50
C THR A 219 -30.15 1.89 12.54
N THR A 220 -29.88 1.26 13.69
CA THR A 220 -30.01 -0.20 13.88
C THR A 220 -31.43 -0.65 14.22
N THR A 221 -32.42 0.26 14.23
CA THR A 221 -33.76 0.02 14.76
C THR A 221 -34.80 -0.38 13.70
N PHE A 222 -34.47 -0.26 12.41
CA PHE A 222 -35.41 -0.54 11.32
C PHE A 222 -34.71 -1.28 10.17
N PRO A 223 -35.24 -2.43 9.69
CA PRO A 223 -34.61 -3.22 8.62
C PRO A 223 -34.38 -2.38 7.36
N THR A 224 -33.13 -2.11 7.04
CA THR A 224 -32.75 -1.30 5.88
C THR A 224 -31.43 -1.76 5.28
N PHE A 225 -31.36 -1.81 3.95
CA PHE A 225 -30.11 -1.92 3.20
C PHE A 225 -30.17 -1.13 1.89
N GLY A 226 -29.01 -0.87 1.29
CA GLY A 226 -28.88 -0.22 -0.01
C GLY A 226 -28.64 -1.20 -1.15
N LEU A 227 -29.06 -0.86 -2.36
CA LEU A 227 -28.72 -1.56 -3.61
C LEU A 227 -28.05 -0.61 -4.59
N SER A 228 -27.24 -1.15 -5.49
CA SER A 228 -26.74 -0.46 -6.68
C SER A 228 -27.89 0.07 -7.52
N SER A 229 -27.62 1.07 -8.36
CA SER A 229 -28.65 1.61 -9.25
C SER A 229 -29.14 0.56 -10.26
N VAL A 230 -28.23 -0.29 -10.75
CA VAL A 230 -28.52 -1.36 -11.72
C VAL A 230 -29.42 -2.44 -11.12
N THR A 231 -29.06 -2.98 -9.94
CA THR A 231 -29.85 -4.02 -9.29
C THR A 231 -31.16 -3.46 -8.75
N GLY A 232 -31.12 -2.27 -8.15
CA GLY A 232 -32.29 -1.59 -7.61
C GLY A 232 -33.32 -1.24 -8.68
N GLN A 233 -32.90 -0.81 -9.88
CA GLN A 233 -33.83 -0.54 -10.98
C GLN A 233 -34.52 -1.82 -11.48
N LYS A 234 -33.78 -2.93 -11.63
CA LYS A 234 -34.39 -4.22 -12.00
C LYS A 234 -35.43 -4.68 -10.97
N LEU A 235 -35.17 -4.45 -9.68
CA LEU A 235 -36.14 -4.72 -8.61
C LEU A 235 -37.38 -3.82 -8.76
N VAL A 236 -37.20 -2.53 -8.99
CA VAL A 236 -38.30 -1.56 -9.17
C VAL A 236 -39.17 -1.94 -10.36
N ASP A 237 -38.58 -2.30 -11.49
CA ASP A 237 -39.30 -2.69 -12.71
C ASP A 237 -40.12 -3.97 -12.49
N TRP A 238 -39.52 -4.96 -11.83
CA TRP A 238 -40.20 -6.21 -11.51
C TRP A 238 -41.36 -5.99 -10.53
N VAL A 239 -41.14 -5.26 -9.44
CA VAL A 239 -42.18 -4.98 -8.43
C VAL A 239 -43.32 -4.14 -9.01
N THR A 240 -43.02 -3.23 -9.95
CA THR A 240 -44.05 -2.44 -10.64
C THR A 240 -44.96 -3.31 -11.49
N THR A 241 -44.45 -4.40 -12.06
CA THR A 241 -45.22 -5.34 -12.88
C THR A 241 -45.87 -6.48 -12.08
N HIS A 242 -45.38 -6.74 -10.86
CA HIS A 242 -45.83 -7.81 -9.95
C HIS A 242 -46.11 -7.28 -8.53
N PRO A 243 -47.00 -6.28 -8.34
CA PRO A 243 -47.15 -5.55 -7.07
C PRO A 243 -47.73 -6.37 -5.91
N ASP A 244 -48.28 -7.55 -6.22
CA ASP A 244 -48.91 -8.45 -5.27
C ASP A 244 -48.07 -9.68 -4.92
N ASP A 245 -46.97 -9.90 -5.62
CA ASP A 245 -46.12 -11.05 -5.40
C ASP A 245 -45.16 -10.81 -4.22
N SER A 246 -44.76 -11.90 -3.57
CA SER A 246 -43.74 -11.86 -2.53
C SER A 246 -42.42 -12.37 -3.10
N LEU A 247 -41.32 -11.73 -2.72
CA LEU A 247 -39.99 -12.15 -3.14
C LEU A 247 -39.30 -12.91 -2.02
N GLY A 248 -38.57 -13.96 -2.39
CA GLY A 248 -37.58 -14.59 -1.54
C GLY A 248 -36.37 -13.67 -1.41
N VAL A 249 -35.93 -13.41 -0.19
CA VAL A 249 -34.74 -12.58 0.09
C VAL A 249 -33.82 -13.32 1.04
N LYS A 250 -32.62 -13.63 0.55
CA LYS A 250 -31.57 -14.26 1.35
C LYS A 250 -30.46 -13.26 1.59
N ILE A 251 -30.19 -12.95 2.86
CA ILE A 251 -29.02 -12.16 3.28
C ILE A 251 -28.06 -13.09 4.01
N ALA A 252 -26.83 -13.23 3.49
CA ALA A 252 -25.81 -14.09 4.08
C ALA A 252 -24.40 -13.59 3.78
N LEU A 253 -23.43 -14.01 4.60
CA LEU A 253 -22.02 -13.90 4.22
C LEU A 253 -21.77 -14.75 2.97
N THR A 254 -21.23 -14.12 1.94
CA THR A 254 -21.00 -14.73 0.63
C THR A 254 -19.63 -14.31 0.12
N LEU A 255 -18.91 -15.25 -0.49
CA LEU A 255 -17.69 -14.94 -1.23
C LEU A 255 -18.08 -14.29 -2.56
N LEU A 256 -17.59 -13.07 -2.80
CA LEU A 256 -17.89 -12.27 -3.99
C LEU A 256 -16.61 -11.74 -4.61
N PRO A 257 -16.59 -11.43 -5.92
CA PRO A 257 -15.47 -10.73 -6.53
C PRO A 257 -15.18 -9.41 -5.79
N ASN A 258 -13.91 -9.17 -5.47
CA ASN A 258 -13.48 -7.90 -4.89
C ASN A 258 -13.39 -6.84 -5.98
N GLN A 259 -14.25 -5.82 -5.91
CA GLN A 259 -14.26 -4.73 -6.89
C GLN A 259 -12.92 -3.98 -6.93
N LYS A 260 -12.25 -3.80 -5.78
CA LYS A 260 -10.94 -3.14 -5.73
C LYS A 260 -9.89 -3.86 -6.58
N TYR A 261 -9.89 -5.19 -6.60
CA TYR A 261 -8.96 -5.97 -7.43
C TYR A 261 -9.13 -5.71 -8.93
N THR A 262 -10.34 -5.37 -9.36
CA THR A 262 -10.62 -5.02 -10.76
C THR A 262 -10.28 -3.57 -11.11
N GLU A 263 -10.10 -2.71 -10.09
CA GLU A 263 -9.67 -1.32 -10.23
C GLU A 263 -8.13 -1.23 -10.22
N ASP A 264 -7.48 -1.82 -9.22
CA ASP A 264 -6.03 -1.97 -9.14
C ASP A 264 -5.72 -3.29 -8.43
N LYS A 265 -4.81 -4.09 -8.99
CA LYS A 265 -4.39 -5.35 -8.36
C LYS A 265 -3.55 -5.08 -7.10
N MET A 266 -2.84 -3.96 -7.06
CA MET A 266 -2.09 -3.52 -5.89
C MET A 266 -2.99 -2.69 -4.98
N SER A 267 -2.82 -2.82 -3.67
CA SER A 267 -3.47 -1.90 -2.74
C SER A 267 -2.89 -0.50 -2.92
N ASP A 268 -3.74 0.52 -2.95
CA ASP A 268 -3.37 1.94 -3.06
C ASP A 268 -2.49 2.42 -1.90
N PHE A 269 -2.77 1.93 -0.70
CA PHE A 269 -2.06 2.30 0.53
C PHE A 269 -0.67 1.67 0.68
N THR A 270 -0.31 0.65 -0.11
CA THR A 270 0.97 -0.05 0.10
C THR A 270 2.15 0.92 -0.03
N SER A 271 3.01 0.98 0.98
CA SER A 271 4.09 1.98 1.00
C SER A 271 5.13 1.69 -0.07
N TYR A 272 5.50 2.74 -0.80
CA TYR A 272 6.52 2.71 -1.84
C TYR A 272 7.92 2.70 -1.23
N GLY A 273 8.86 2.05 -1.92
CA GLY A 273 10.28 2.27 -1.77
C GLY A 273 10.84 3.27 -2.78
N PRO A 274 12.18 3.32 -2.95
CA PRO A 274 13.18 2.50 -2.25
C PRO A 274 13.38 3.01 -0.80
N VAL A 275 14.37 2.53 -0.06
CA VAL A 275 14.85 3.28 1.11
C VAL A 275 15.59 4.53 0.60
N SER A 276 15.64 5.64 1.37
CA SER A 276 16.24 6.92 0.92
C SER A 276 17.71 6.82 0.46
N ASN A 277 18.44 5.77 0.83
CA ASN A 277 19.79 5.46 0.33
C ASN A 277 19.81 4.58 -0.94
N LEU A 278 18.69 4.53 -1.66
CA LEU A 278 18.45 3.67 -2.83
C LEU A 278 18.66 2.18 -2.53
N SER A 279 18.40 1.72 -1.30
CA SER A 279 18.32 0.28 -1.01
C SER A 279 16.94 -0.27 -1.39
N PHE A 280 16.91 -1.47 -1.94
CA PHE A 280 15.71 -2.06 -2.53
C PHE A 280 14.72 -2.51 -1.45
N LYS A 281 13.52 -1.95 -1.49
CA LYS A 281 12.32 -2.32 -0.72
C LYS A 281 11.07 -1.85 -1.48
N PRO A 282 9.88 -2.43 -1.20
CA PRO A 282 9.64 -3.66 -0.46
C PRO A 282 10.21 -4.88 -1.20
N ASP A 283 10.21 -6.05 -0.58
CA ASP A 283 10.84 -7.25 -1.15
C ASP A 283 9.88 -8.08 -1.98
N ILE A 284 8.63 -8.22 -1.53
CA ILE A 284 7.64 -9.10 -2.16
C ILE A 284 6.23 -8.58 -1.88
N THR A 285 5.26 -8.99 -2.68
CA THR A 285 3.84 -8.68 -2.49
C THR A 285 3.06 -9.92 -2.09
N ALA A 286 2.08 -9.76 -1.20
CA ALA A 286 1.09 -10.78 -0.88
C ALA A 286 -0.31 -10.17 -0.76
N PRO A 287 -1.38 -10.99 -0.78
CA PRO A 287 -2.74 -10.50 -0.54
C PRO A 287 -2.85 -9.83 0.84
N GLY A 288 -3.21 -8.55 0.85
CA GLY A 288 -3.39 -7.74 2.05
C GLY A 288 -4.62 -6.83 2.03
N GLY A 289 -5.28 -6.66 0.88
CA GLY A 289 -6.56 -5.95 0.78
C GLY A 289 -7.75 -6.89 0.97
N ASN A 290 -8.70 -6.50 1.83
CA ASN A 290 -9.96 -7.22 2.08
C ASN A 290 -9.77 -8.68 2.53
N ILE A 291 -8.92 -8.89 3.53
CA ILE A 291 -8.59 -10.21 4.05
C ILE A 291 -9.56 -10.58 5.18
N TRP A 292 -10.34 -11.63 4.98
CA TRP A 292 -11.22 -12.21 5.99
C TRP A 292 -10.42 -13.04 6.99
N SER A 293 -10.37 -12.61 8.25
CA SER A 293 -9.60 -13.30 9.29
C SER A 293 -10.28 -13.23 10.65
N THR A 294 -9.67 -13.87 11.65
CA THR A 294 -10.19 -13.98 13.01
C THR A 294 -10.18 -12.62 13.75
N GLN A 295 -11.21 -12.41 14.56
CA GLN A 295 -11.40 -11.24 15.42
C GLN A 295 -11.76 -11.70 16.84
N ASN A 296 -11.68 -10.79 17.81
CA ASN A 296 -12.14 -11.04 19.18
C ASN A 296 -13.54 -11.68 19.24
N ASN A 297 -13.81 -12.38 20.36
CA ASN A 297 -15.11 -12.99 20.67
C ASN A 297 -15.57 -14.04 19.63
N ASN A 298 -14.64 -14.87 19.13
CA ASN A 298 -14.91 -15.88 18.11
C ASN A 298 -15.53 -15.30 16.82
N GLY A 299 -15.18 -14.03 16.53
CA GLY A 299 -15.65 -13.30 15.38
C GLY A 299 -14.69 -13.41 14.20
N TYR A 300 -15.15 -12.88 13.07
CA TYR A 300 -14.34 -12.71 11.87
C TYR A 300 -14.65 -11.34 11.27
N THR A 301 -13.67 -10.77 10.58
CA THR A 301 -13.83 -9.49 9.89
C THR A 301 -12.91 -9.43 8.68
N ASN A 302 -13.28 -8.60 7.70
CA ASN A 302 -12.31 -8.15 6.69
C ASN A 302 -11.48 -7.02 7.27
N MET A 303 -10.18 -7.05 6.99
CA MET A 303 -9.27 -5.92 7.17
C MET A 303 -8.38 -5.77 5.94
N SER A 304 -7.90 -4.54 5.74
CA SER A 304 -6.95 -4.23 4.68
C SER A 304 -5.68 -3.64 5.29
N GLY A 305 -4.52 -4.05 4.77
CA GLY A 305 -3.22 -3.52 5.18
C GLY A 305 -2.07 -4.41 4.74
N THR A 306 -0.88 -3.83 4.60
CA THR A 306 0.38 -4.62 4.55
C THR A 306 0.57 -5.46 5.82
N SER A 307 -0.08 -5.05 6.92
CA SER A 307 -0.24 -5.82 8.17
C SER A 307 -0.94 -7.17 7.98
N MET A 308 -1.77 -7.34 6.95
CA MET A 308 -2.44 -8.60 6.58
C MET A 308 -1.65 -9.38 5.53
N ALA A 309 -0.91 -8.71 4.65
CA ALA A 309 0.00 -9.35 3.70
C ALA A 309 1.21 -10.01 4.38
N SER A 310 1.81 -9.32 5.37
CA SER A 310 2.96 -9.82 6.14
C SER A 310 2.75 -11.22 6.75
N PRO A 311 1.65 -11.51 7.48
CA PRO A 311 1.45 -12.84 8.06
C PRO A 311 1.22 -13.93 7.01
N PHE A 312 0.76 -13.58 5.80
CA PHE A 312 0.68 -14.55 4.68
C PHE A 312 2.09 -15.03 4.29
N ILE A 313 3.03 -14.11 4.11
CA ILE A 313 4.43 -14.45 3.83
C ILE A 313 5.08 -15.17 5.01
N ALA A 314 4.77 -14.78 6.25
CA ALA A 314 5.28 -15.50 7.42
C ALA A 314 4.83 -16.99 7.43
N GLY A 315 3.58 -17.25 7.05
CA GLY A 315 3.07 -18.60 6.83
C GLY A 315 3.77 -19.33 5.68
N SER A 316 4.00 -18.64 4.55
CA SER A 316 4.77 -19.15 3.42
C SER A 316 6.19 -19.58 3.83
N GLN A 317 6.92 -18.73 4.54
CA GLN A 317 8.27 -19.04 5.03
C GLN A 317 8.29 -20.19 6.04
N ALA A 318 7.24 -20.35 6.85
CA ALA A 318 7.10 -21.51 7.73
C ALA A 318 6.95 -22.82 6.92
N LEU A 319 6.16 -22.81 5.84
CA LEU A 319 6.02 -23.95 4.92
C LEU A 319 7.32 -24.25 4.18
N LEU A 320 8.04 -23.22 3.73
CA LEU A 320 9.34 -23.39 3.08
C LEU A 320 10.35 -24.02 4.05
N LYS A 321 10.44 -23.53 5.30
CA LYS A 321 11.25 -24.17 6.35
C LYS A 321 10.85 -25.62 6.62
N GLN A 322 9.56 -25.94 6.56
CA GLN A 322 9.08 -27.32 6.67
C GLN A 322 9.60 -28.16 5.49
N ALA A 323 9.52 -27.65 4.26
CA ALA A 323 10.01 -28.32 3.06
C ALA A 323 11.53 -28.56 3.11
N LEU A 324 12.31 -27.59 3.59
CA LEU A 324 13.76 -27.74 3.80
C LEU A 324 14.11 -28.84 4.81
N ASN A 325 13.24 -29.09 5.79
CA ASN A 325 13.44 -30.10 6.84
C ASN A 325 12.85 -31.48 6.48
N ASN A 326 12.24 -31.64 5.31
CA ASN A 326 11.77 -32.94 4.85
C ASN A 326 12.97 -33.85 4.50
N LYS A 327 13.17 -34.90 5.30
CA LYS A 327 14.29 -35.86 5.12
C LYS A 327 14.27 -36.62 3.80
N ASN A 328 13.12 -36.67 3.12
CA ASN A 328 12.97 -37.31 1.82
C ASN A 328 13.26 -36.34 0.66
N ASN A 329 13.50 -35.05 0.94
CA ASN A 329 13.86 -34.09 -0.08
C ASN A 329 15.27 -34.40 -0.62
N PRO A 330 15.47 -34.47 -1.95
CA PRO A 330 16.78 -34.79 -2.54
C PRO A 330 17.90 -33.80 -2.16
N PHE A 331 17.54 -32.57 -1.82
CA PHE A 331 18.46 -31.49 -1.43
C PHE A 331 18.59 -31.34 0.10
N TYR A 332 17.99 -32.23 0.89
CA TYR A 332 17.98 -32.15 2.36
C TYR A 332 19.38 -32.00 2.96
N ALA A 333 20.39 -32.70 2.41
CA ALA A 333 21.76 -32.62 2.89
C ALA A 333 22.36 -31.21 2.75
N ASP A 334 22.04 -30.50 1.68
CA ASP A 334 22.48 -29.12 1.44
C ASP A 334 21.74 -28.15 2.37
N TYR A 335 20.43 -28.33 2.52
CA TYR A 335 19.62 -27.50 3.42
C TYR A 335 20.04 -27.60 4.89
N LYS A 336 20.51 -28.77 5.33
CA LYS A 336 21.03 -28.95 6.70
C LYS A 336 22.27 -28.13 6.99
N GLN A 337 23.02 -27.71 5.98
CA GLN A 337 24.20 -26.85 6.12
C GLN A 337 23.82 -25.37 6.28
N LEU A 338 22.63 -24.96 5.85
CA LEU A 338 22.14 -23.59 6.02
C LEU A 338 21.87 -23.30 7.50
N LYS A 339 22.42 -22.20 8.01
CA LYS A 339 22.33 -21.73 9.40
C LYS A 339 22.33 -20.20 9.41
N GLY A 340 21.75 -19.61 10.46
CA GLY A 340 21.71 -18.15 10.63
C GLY A 340 21.17 -17.43 9.40
N THR A 341 21.83 -16.34 9.02
CA THR A 341 21.48 -15.52 7.84
C THR A 341 21.45 -16.32 6.54
N ALA A 342 22.36 -17.28 6.35
CA ALA A 342 22.37 -18.11 5.13
C ALA A 342 21.07 -18.91 4.96
N LEU A 343 20.40 -19.29 6.05
CA LEU A 343 19.08 -19.92 6.00
C LEU A 343 18.00 -18.90 5.67
N THR A 344 17.96 -17.75 6.36
CA THR A 344 16.89 -16.76 6.16
C THR A 344 16.97 -16.08 4.81
N ASP A 345 18.18 -15.79 4.32
CA ASP A 345 18.43 -15.22 3.01
C ASP A 345 18.05 -16.20 1.90
N PHE A 346 18.30 -17.50 2.11
CA PHE A 346 17.87 -18.52 1.15
C PHE A 346 16.35 -18.62 1.04
N LEU A 347 15.63 -18.59 2.18
CA LEU A 347 14.16 -18.57 2.18
C LEU A 347 13.62 -17.36 1.40
N LYS A 348 14.12 -16.16 1.71
CA LYS A 348 13.75 -14.93 1.02
C LYS A 348 14.06 -14.99 -0.47
N THR A 349 15.25 -15.48 -0.83
CA THR A 349 15.71 -15.56 -2.21
C THR A 349 14.83 -16.48 -3.04
N VAL A 350 14.46 -17.65 -2.51
CA VAL A 350 13.56 -18.58 -3.22
C VAL A 350 12.18 -17.96 -3.39
N GLU A 351 11.61 -17.33 -2.37
CA GLU A 351 10.32 -16.64 -2.50
C GLU A 351 10.37 -15.54 -3.57
N MET A 352 11.37 -14.67 -3.53
CA MET A 352 11.50 -13.58 -4.50
C MET A 352 11.81 -14.08 -5.92
N ASN A 353 12.67 -15.10 -6.07
CA ASN A 353 13.01 -15.67 -7.38
C ASN A 353 11.84 -16.41 -8.04
N THR A 354 10.85 -16.85 -7.27
CA THR A 354 9.65 -17.54 -7.79
C THR A 354 8.42 -16.66 -7.86
N ALA A 355 8.47 -15.45 -7.28
CA ALA A 355 7.39 -14.48 -7.33
C ALA A 355 7.07 -14.04 -8.77
N GLN A 356 5.82 -13.65 -8.98
CA GLN A 356 5.30 -13.26 -10.29
C GLN A 356 5.05 -11.75 -10.34
N PRO A 357 5.72 -11.00 -11.24
CA PRO A 357 5.43 -9.59 -11.43
C PRO A 357 3.95 -9.34 -11.75
N ILE A 358 3.37 -8.36 -11.07
CA ILE A 358 2.02 -7.87 -11.28
C ILE A 358 2.07 -6.79 -12.36
N ASN A 359 1.13 -6.86 -13.32
CA ASN A 359 0.94 -5.83 -14.32
C ASN A 359 -0.14 -4.83 -13.90
N ASP A 360 0.09 -3.57 -14.23
CA ASP A 360 -0.83 -2.46 -14.05
C ASP A 360 -1.89 -2.45 -15.18
N ILE A 361 -3.09 -2.90 -14.84
CA ILE A 361 -4.21 -3.03 -15.77
C ILE A 361 -4.72 -1.69 -16.32
N ASN A 362 -4.36 -0.56 -15.69
CA ASN A 362 -4.84 0.75 -16.09
C ASN A 362 -3.88 1.47 -17.04
N TYR A 363 -2.60 1.09 -17.06
CA TYR A 363 -1.56 1.78 -17.83
C TYR A 363 -0.88 0.82 -18.81
N ASN A 364 -1.56 0.52 -19.92
CA ASN A 364 -1.07 -0.35 -21.00
C ASN A 364 -0.66 -1.77 -20.59
N ASN A 365 -1.11 -2.26 -19.42
CA ASN A 365 -0.75 -3.58 -18.90
C ASN A 365 0.77 -3.82 -18.78
N VAL A 366 1.52 -2.74 -18.56
CA VAL A 366 2.95 -2.79 -18.20
C VAL A 366 3.14 -3.28 -16.76
N ILE A 367 4.37 -3.52 -16.34
CA ILE A 367 4.64 -3.89 -14.94
C ILE A 367 4.17 -2.79 -13.97
N VAL A 368 3.77 -3.18 -12.76
CA VAL A 368 3.81 -2.28 -11.61
C VAL A 368 5.29 -2.04 -11.24
N SER A 369 5.64 -0.84 -10.80
CA SER A 369 7.00 -0.53 -10.35
C SER A 369 7.51 -1.53 -9.29
N PRO A 370 8.74 -2.06 -9.43
CA PRO A 370 9.34 -2.89 -8.39
C PRO A 370 9.51 -2.16 -7.05
N ARG A 371 9.52 -0.81 -7.03
CA ARG A 371 9.47 -0.02 -5.78
C ARG A 371 8.10 -0.07 -5.08
N ARG A 372 7.03 -0.49 -5.77
CA ARG A 372 5.69 -0.73 -5.17
C ARG A 372 5.48 -2.19 -4.79
N GLN A 373 5.87 -3.10 -5.68
CA GLN A 373 5.52 -4.53 -5.57
C GLN A 373 6.66 -5.45 -5.15
N GLY A 374 7.89 -4.95 -5.06
CA GLY A 374 9.08 -5.77 -4.85
C GLY A 374 9.32 -6.74 -6.00
N ALA A 375 9.61 -7.99 -5.68
CA ALA A 375 9.77 -9.07 -6.65
C ALA A 375 8.46 -9.52 -7.32
N GLY A 376 7.30 -9.02 -6.86
CA GLY A 376 5.97 -9.38 -7.37
C GLY A 376 5.14 -10.18 -6.38
N LEU A 377 4.00 -10.70 -6.85
CA LEU A 377 3.09 -11.51 -6.05
C LEU A 377 3.74 -12.86 -5.71
N VAL A 378 3.71 -13.23 -4.44
CA VAL A 378 4.20 -14.52 -3.97
C VAL A 378 3.51 -15.69 -4.66
N ASP A 379 4.28 -16.68 -5.09
CA ASP A 379 3.79 -17.99 -5.52
C ASP A 379 4.36 -19.08 -4.60
N VAL A 380 3.62 -19.35 -3.52
CA VAL A 380 4.03 -20.32 -2.48
C VAL A 380 4.24 -21.71 -3.08
N LYS A 381 3.44 -22.08 -4.09
CA LYS A 381 3.54 -23.38 -4.73
C LYS A 381 4.80 -23.49 -5.58
N ALA A 382 5.12 -22.46 -6.37
CA ALA A 382 6.37 -22.40 -7.13
C ALA A 382 7.60 -22.38 -6.21
N ALA A 383 7.54 -21.67 -5.09
CA ALA A 383 8.62 -21.65 -4.09
C ALA A 383 8.87 -23.04 -3.49
N ILE A 384 7.82 -23.76 -3.09
CA ILE A 384 7.93 -25.15 -2.59
C ILE A 384 8.42 -26.10 -3.70
N ASP A 385 7.88 -25.99 -4.92
CA ASP A 385 8.33 -26.80 -6.06
C ASP A 385 9.82 -26.58 -6.36
N ALA A 386 10.31 -25.34 -6.27
CA ALA A 386 11.71 -25.03 -6.42
C ALA A 386 12.54 -25.75 -5.35
N LEU A 387 12.14 -25.69 -4.07
CA LEU A 387 12.82 -26.41 -2.99
C LEU A 387 12.82 -27.93 -3.15
N GLU A 388 11.83 -28.51 -3.83
CA GLU A 388 11.73 -29.96 -4.03
C GLU A 388 12.46 -30.46 -5.29
N LYS A 389 12.55 -29.62 -6.33
CA LYS A 389 12.98 -30.05 -7.66
C LYS A 389 14.24 -29.34 -8.17
N ASN A 390 14.33 -28.02 -7.95
CA ASN A 390 15.45 -27.21 -8.41
C ASN A 390 15.61 -25.95 -7.52
N PRO A 391 16.41 -26.03 -6.44
CA PRO A 391 16.64 -24.92 -5.52
C PRO A 391 17.73 -23.96 -6.02
N SER A 392 17.87 -23.82 -7.34
CA SER A 392 18.78 -22.86 -7.92
C SER A 392 18.25 -21.44 -7.71
N THR A 393 19.17 -20.49 -7.57
CA THR A 393 18.86 -19.11 -7.20
C THR A 393 19.67 -18.13 -8.04
N VAL A 394 19.16 -16.91 -8.19
CA VAL A 394 19.90 -15.78 -8.73
C VAL A 394 19.81 -14.60 -7.77
N VAL A 395 20.96 -13.99 -7.49
CA VAL A 395 21.11 -12.81 -6.62
C VAL A 395 22.06 -11.80 -7.24
N ALA A 396 21.99 -10.54 -6.81
CA ALA A 396 22.97 -9.52 -7.16
C ALA A 396 24.34 -9.80 -6.50
N GLU A 397 25.37 -9.06 -6.91
CA GLU A 397 26.74 -9.20 -6.39
C GLU A 397 26.84 -9.08 -4.85
N ASN A 398 25.96 -8.30 -4.25
CA ASN A 398 25.86 -8.12 -2.80
C ASN A 398 25.04 -9.21 -2.09
N GLY A 399 24.69 -10.30 -2.78
CA GLY A 399 23.92 -11.44 -2.27
C GLY A 399 22.42 -11.19 -2.14
N TYR A 400 21.91 -10.00 -2.49
CA TYR A 400 20.49 -9.69 -2.37
C TYR A 400 19.70 -10.20 -3.58
N PRO A 401 18.48 -10.71 -3.40
CA PRO A 401 17.59 -11.15 -4.50
C PRO A 401 16.94 -9.98 -5.26
N ALA A 402 17.61 -8.83 -5.36
CA ALA A 402 17.25 -7.70 -6.21
C ALA A 402 18.52 -6.90 -6.56
N VAL A 403 18.54 -6.22 -7.71
CA VAL A 403 19.67 -5.37 -8.11
C VAL A 403 19.43 -3.92 -7.69
N GLU A 404 20.36 -3.38 -6.90
CA GLU A 404 20.43 -1.97 -6.51
C GLU A 404 21.50 -1.29 -7.36
N LEU A 405 21.11 -0.67 -8.49
CA LEU A 405 22.07 0.02 -9.38
C LEU A 405 22.64 1.30 -8.76
N LYS A 406 21.98 1.79 -7.70
CA LYS A 406 22.17 3.11 -7.08
C LYS A 406 21.98 4.21 -8.12
N ASP A 407 22.53 5.40 -7.86
CA ASP A 407 22.55 6.47 -8.83
C ASP A 407 23.69 6.29 -9.85
N PHE A 408 23.47 6.75 -11.07
CA PHE A 408 24.44 6.67 -12.16
C PHE A 408 24.13 7.66 -13.28
N THR A 409 25.16 8.18 -13.93
CA THR A 409 25.02 9.23 -14.97
C THR A 409 25.40 8.78 -16.38
N SER A 410 26.03 7.61 -16.51
CA SER A 410 26.35 7.01 -17.81
C SER A 410 25.13 6.33 -18.40
N THR A 411 24.91 6.48 -19.71
CA THR A 411 23.83 5.78 -20.42
C THR A 411 24.03 4.26 -20.43
N ASP A 412 25.26 3.79 -20.25
CA ASP A 412 25.56 2.38 -20.01
C ASP A 412 25.97 2.16 -18.55
N LYS A 413 25.37 1.16 -17.91
CA LYS A 413 25.65 0.74 -16.52
C LYS A 413 25.79 -0.78 -16.46
N THR A 414 26.90 -1.26 -15.91
CA THR A 414 27.13 -2.68 -15.70
C THR A 414 26.81 -3.11 -14.27
N PHE A 415 26.38 -4.35 -14.12
CA PHE A 415 26.19 -5.02 -12.83
C PHE A 415 26.36 -6.53 -13.00
N LYS A 416 26.56 -7.26 -11.90
CA LYS A 416 26.77 -8.71 -11.94
C LYS A 416 25.69 -9.45 -11.19
N LEU A 417 25.28 -10.58 -11.75
CA LEU A 417 24.39 -11.54 -11.12
C LEU A 417 25.13 -12.84 -10.83
N THR A 418 24.80 -13.42 -9.69
CA THR A 418 25.37 -14.68 -9.20
C THR A 418 24.29 -15.75 -9.27
N PHE A 419 24.45 -16.70 -10.20
CA PHE A 419 23.58 -17.86 -10.33
C PHE A 419 24.18 -19.03 -9.58
N THR A 420 23.42 -19.63 -8.67
CA THR A 420 23.84 -20.84 -7.94
C THR A 420 22.99 -22.02 -8.39
N ASN A 421 23.62 -23.01 -9.01
CA ASN A 421 23.00 -24.27 -9.40
C ASN A 421 23.23 -25.31 -8.31
N ARG A 422 22.15 -25.73 -7.64
CA ARG A 422 22.18 -26.75 -6.58
C ARG A 422 21.79 -28.15 -7.07
N THR A 423 21.50 -28.28 -8.36
CA THR A 423 21.18 -29.57 -8.97
C THR A 423 22.44 -30.37 -9.31
N THR A 424 22.23 -31.63 -9.71
CA THR A 424 23.28 -32.57 -10.07
C THR A 424 23.65 -32.55 -11.57
N HIS A 425 23.03 -31.66 -12.35
CA HIS A 425 23.34 -31.47 -13.77
C HIS A 425 23.58 -29.99 -14.09
N GLU A 426 24.22 -29.72 -15.22
CA GLU A 426 24.43 -28.35 -15.69
C GLU A 426 23.09 -27.70 -16.06
N LEU A 427 22.95 -26.42 -15.71
CA LEU A 427 21.80 -25.60 -16.09
C LEU A 427 22.28 -24.46 -16.99
N THR A 428 21.56 -24.26 -18.10
CA THR A 428 21.70 -23.05 -18.92
C THR A 428 20.45 -22.20 -18.75
N TYR A 429 20.62 -20.88 -18.65
CA TYR A 429 19.53 -19.94 -18.52
C TYR A 429 19.47 -19.00 -19.72
N GLN A 430 18.25 -18.68 -20.14
CA GLN A 430 17.98 -17.67 -21.15
C GLN A 430 17.10 -16.59 -20.53
N MET A 431 17.41 -15.32 -20.78
CA MET A 431 16.49 -14.23 -20.44
C MET A 431 15.26 -14.31 -21.35
N ASP A 432 14.05 -14.16 -20.80
CA ASP A 432 12.85 -14.23 -21.63
C ASP A 432 12.81 -13.11 -22.67
N SER A 433 12.25 -13.44 -23.83
CA SER A 433 11.94 -12.49 -24.89
C SER A 433 10.66 -11.68 -24.62
N ASN A 434 9.96 -11.89 -23.49
CA ASN A 434 8.76 -11.13 -23.16
C ASN A 434 9.14 -9.67 -22.86
N THR A 435 8.93 -8.80 -23.84
CA THR A 435 9.26 -7.38 -23.74
C THR A 435 8.36 -6.62 -22.76
N ASP A 436 7.26 -7.20 -22.28
CA ASP A 436 6.37 -6.53 -21.34
C ASP A 436 6.85 -6.73 -19.90
N THR A 437 7.54 -7.83 -19.59
CA THR A 437 8.09 -8.07 -18.25
C THR A 437 9.59 -7.80 -18.14
N ASN A 438 10.34 -7.91 -19.24
CA ASN A 438 11.80 -7.70 -19.27
C ASN A 438 12.25 -6.39 -19.94
N ALA A 439 11.32 -5.50 -20.30
CA ALA A 439 11.72 -4.15 -20.72
C ALA A 439 12.30 -3.33 -19.55
N VAL A 440 12.89 -2.20 -19.92
CA VAL A 440 13.37 -1.19 -18.98
C VAL A 440 12.31 -0.11 -18.85
N TYR A 441 11.97 0.24 -17.61
CA TYR A 441 10.89 1.14 -17.26
C TYR A 441 11.39 2.35 -16.48
N THR A 442 10.60 3.42 -16.51
CA THR A 442 10.77 4.61 -15.68
C THR A 442 9.40 5.05 -15.16
N SER A 443 9.40 5.79 -14.06
CA SER A 443 8.19 6.32 -13.46
C SER A 443 7.56 7.42 -14.31
N ALA A 444 6.25 7.51 -14.22
CA ALA A 444 5.44 8.59 -14.76
C ALA A 444 4.27 8.88 -13.82
N THR A 445 3.71 10.08 -13.96
CA THR A 445 2.55 10.53 -13.19
C THR A 445 1.44 10.87 -14.17
N ASP A 446 0.25 10.32 -13.96
CA ASP A 446 -0.92 10.68 -14.74
C ASP A 446 -1.31 12.14 -14.42
N PRO A 447 -1.33 13.05 -15.41
CA PRO A 447 -1.50 14.48 -15.16
C PRO A 447 -2.90 14.86 -14.66
N ASN A 448 -3.91 13.98 -14.81
CA ASN A 448 -5.27 14.26 -14.38
C ASN A 448 -5.55 13.75 -12.97
N SER A 449 -5.01 12.57 -12.64
CA SER A 449 -5.33 11.87 -11.39
C SER A 449 -4.22 11.96 -10.34
N GLY A 450 -2.99 12.28 -10.77
CA GLY A 450 -1.77 12.26 -9.95
C GLY A 450 -1.24 10.85 -9.68
N VAL A 451 -1.83 9.80 -10.28
CA VAL A 451 -1.44 8.41 -10.03
C VAL A 451 -0.07 8.12 -10.62
N LEU A 452 0.78 7.49 -9.83
CA LEU A 452 2.09 7.02 -10.26
C LEU A 452 1.98 5.66 -10.98
N TYR A 453 2.62 5.55 -12.13
CA TYR A 453 2.68 4.33 -12.94
C TYR A 453 4.04 4.23 -13.64
N ASP A 454 4.35 3.06 -14.19
CA ASP A 454 5.59 2.86 -14.98
C ASP A 454 5.31 2.96 -16.47
N LYS A 455 6.25 3.55 -17.20
CA LYS A 455 6.26 3.57 -18.66
C LYS A 455 7.56 2.98 -19.19
N LYS A 456 7.46 2.30 -20.32
CA LYS A 456 8.61 1.72 -21.00
C LYS A 456 9.55 2.82 -21.50
N ILE A 457 10.86 2.62 -21.35
CA ILE A 457 11.89 3.46 -21.96
C ILE A 457 12.21 2.90 -23.35
N ASP A 458 11.77 3.61 -24.40
CA ASP A 458 11.99 3.18 -25.78
C ASP A 458 13.48 3.13 -26.14
N GLY A 459 13.95 1.98 -26.63
CA GLY A 459 15.35 1.78 -27.02
C GLY A 459 16.28 1.40 -25.86
N ALA A 460 15.79 1.36 -24.61
CA ALA A 460 16.55 0.82 -23.50
C ALA A 460 16.53 -0.72 -23.49
N ALA A 461 17.61 -1.33 -23.01
CA ALA A 461 17.72 -2.79 -22.93
C ALA A 461 18.74 -3.22 -21.86
N ILE A 462 18.58 -4.44 -21.37
CA ILE A 462 19.59 -5.15 -20.56
C ILE A 462 20.06 -6.38 -21.32
N LYS A 463 21.38 -6.60 -21.36
CA LYS A 463 21.99 -7.76 -22.03
C LYS A 463 23.00 -8.44 -21.11
N ALA A 464 23.00 -9.77 -21.12
CA ALA A 464 24.07 -10.57 -20.54
C ALA A 464 25.34 -10.46 -21.40
N GLY A 465 26.50 -10.38 -20.77
CA GLY A 465 27.80 -10.33 -21.44
C GLY A 465 28.28 -11.70 -21.95
N SER A 466 27.67 -12.79 -21.49
CA SER A 466 27.97 -14.16 -21.91
C SER A 466 26.76 -15.07 -21.75
N ASP A 467 26.85 -16.29 -22.29
CA ASP A 467 25.89 -17.35 -22.00
C ASP A 467 25.85 -17.65 -20.49
N ILE A 468 24.65 -17.90 -19.96
CA ILE A 468 24.43 -18.18 -18.55
C ILE A 468 24.44 -19.70 -18.36
N THR A 469 25.64 -20.27 -18.24
CA THR A 469 25.83 -21.71 -18.00
C THR A 469 26.40 -21.92 -16.61
N VAL A 470 25.72 -22.74 -15.80
CA VAL A 470 26.06 -22.99 -14.41
C VAL A 470 26.26 -24.49 -14.19
N PRO A 471 27.52 -24.95 -13.98
CA PRO A 471 27.78 -26.36 -13.73
C PRO A 471 27.05 -26.89 -12.49
N ALA A 472 26.80 -28.20 -12.46
CA ALA A 472 26.16 -28.89 -11.34
C ALA A 472 26.84 -28.57 -10.00
N GLY A 473 26.06 -28.17 -8.99
CA GLY A 473 26.56 -27.84 -7.65
C GLY A 473 27.51 -26.63 -7.60
N LYS A 474 27.56 -25.79 -8.64
CA LYS A 474 28.46 -24.63 -8.73
C LYS A 474 27.69 -23.32 -8.82
N THR A 475 28.45 -22.24 -8.75
CA THR A 475 27.98 -20.87 -8.97
C THR A 475 28.68 -20.29 -10.18
N ALA A 476 27.97 -19.46 -10.95
CA ALA A 476 28.53 -18.67 -12.04
C ALA A 476 28.15 -17.20 -11.84
N GLN A 477 29.12 -16.30 -12.01
CA GLN A 477 28.90 -14.86 -11.98
C GLN A 477 28.88 -14.34 -13.41
N ILE A 478 27.80 -13.66 -13.79
CA ILE A 478 27.57 -13.15 -15.14
C ILE A 478 27.40 -11.63 -15.07
N GLU A 479 28.12 -10.92 -15.92
CA GLU A 479 27.97 -9.47 -16.08
C GLU A 479 26.80 -9.15 -17.01
N PHE A 480 26.05 -8.11 -16.66
CA PHE A 480 24.95 -7.55 -17.44
C PHE A 480 25.22 -6.08 -17.69
N THR A 481 24.81 -5.60 -18.87
CA THR A 481 24.86 -4.19 -19.24
C THR A 481 23.45 -3.68 -19.47
N LEU A 482 23.05 -2.68 -18.68
CA LEU A 482 21.91 -1.81 -18.95
C LEU A 482 22.37 -0.70 -19.89
N SER A 483 21.65 -0.50 -20.99
CA SER A 483 21.86 0.58 -21.95
C SER A 483 20.60 1.43 -22.08
N LEU A 484 20.77 2.75 -21.96
CA LEU A 484 19.74 3.77 -22.12
C LEU A 484 19.97 4.54 -23.43
N PRO A 485 18.92 4.99 -24.12
CA PRO A 485 19.09 5.83 -25.30
C PRO A 485 19.64 7.19 -24.87
N LYS A 486 20.48 7.82 -25.70
CA LYS A 486 21.06 9.14 -25.42
C LYS A 486 20.04 10.27 -25.25
N SER A 487 18.82 10.05 -25.72
CA SER A 487 17.68 10.97 -25.58
C SER A 487 16.91 10.79 -24.28
N PHE A 488 17.27 9.82 -23.44
CA PHE A 488 16.63 9.65 -22.13
C PHE A 488 17.19 10.69 -21.16
N ASP A 489 16.28 11.42 -20.52
CA ASP A 489 16.65 12.49 -19.59
C ASP A 489 17.14 11.92 -18.25
N GLN A 490 18.08 12.62 -17.63
CA GLN A 490 18.52 12.33 -16.27
C GLN A 490 17.45 12.72 -15.23
N GLN A 491 17.74 12.39 -13.98
CA GLN A 491 16.91 12.59 -12.79
C GLN A 491 15.62 11.76 -12.77
N GLN A 492 15.73 10.50 -13.22
CA GLN A 492 14.60 9.57 -13.30
C GLN A 492 14.99 8.15 -12.85
N PHE A 493 14.04 7.43 -12.29
CA PHE A 493 14.23 6.01 -12.00
C PHE A 493 14.35 5.18 -13.27
N VAL A 494 15.16 4.13 -13.20
CA VAL A 494 15.31 3.10 -14.24
C VAL A 494 15.19 1.75 -13.57
N GLU A 495 14.16 0.99 -13.94
CA GLU A 495 13.74 -0.18 -13.20
C GLU A 495 13.04 -1.25 -14.04
N GLY A 496 12.81 -2.42 -13.45
CA GLY A 496 12.08 -3.51 -14.07
C GLY A 496 12.40 -4.87 -13.47
N PHE A 497 12.23 -5.91 -14.29
CA PHE A 497 12.49 -7.29 -13.90
C PHE A 497 13.39 -7.99 -14.92
N LEU A 498 14.15 -8.97 -14.43
CA LEU A 498 14.91 -9.92 -15.23
C LEU A 498 14.34 -11.30 -14.98
N ASN A 499 13.65 -11.84 -15.98
CA ASN A 499 13.07 -13.18 -15.95
C ASN A 499 13.92 -14.14 -16.76
N PHE A 500 14.30 -15.26 -16.15
CA PHE A 500 15.14 -16.29 -16.73
C PHE A 500 14.40 -17.62 -16.82
N LYS A 501 14.58 -18.31 -17.94
CA LYS A 501 14.14 -19.68 -18.19
C LYS A 501 15.33 -20.62 -18.19
N GLY A 502 15.34 -21.58 -17.28
CA GLY A 502 16.33 -22.65 -17.24
C GLY A 502 16.09 -23.73 -18.29
N SER A 503 17.13 -24.46 -18.68
CA SER A 503 17.08 -25.58 -19.62
C SER A 503 16.20 -26.75 -19.17
N ASP A 504 15.92 -26.83 -17.86
CA ASP A 504 15.02 -27.80 -17.24
C ASP A 504 13.57 -27.28 -17.09
N GLY A 505 13.30 -26.06 -17.57
CA GLY A 505 12.01 -25.39 -17.43
C GLY A 505 11.85 -24.59 -16.14
N SER A 506 12.85 -24.55 -15.27
CA SER A 506 12.85 -23.67 -14.09
C SER A 506 12.72 -22.19 -14.48
N ARG A 507 12.22 -21.40 -13.54
CA ARG A 507 11.93 -19.97 -13.71
C ARG A 507 12.59 -19.20 -12.57
N LEU A 508 13.34 -18.17 -12.90
CA LEU A 508 13.92 -17.25 -11.93
C LEU A 508 13.54 -15.81 -12.29
N ASN A 509 13.03 -15.08 -11.33
CA ASN A 509 12.68 -13.67 -11.42
C ASN A 509 13.63 -12.84 -10.53
N LEU A 510 14.01 -11.67 -11.00
CA LEU A 510 14.87 -10.76 -10.24
C LEU A 510 14.51 -9.30 -10.56
N PRO A 511 13.95 -8.54 -9.60
CA PRO A 511 13.72 -7.11 -9.81
C PRO A 511 15.03 -6.33 -9.78
N TYR A 512 15.04 -5.18 -10.44
CA TYR A 512 16.11 -4.19 -10.35
C TYR A 512 15.54 -2.77 -10.30
N MET A 513 16.30 -1.87 -9.68
CA MET A 513 16.04 -0.44 -9.75
C MET A 513 17.34 0.37 -9.63
N GLY A 514 17.32 1.58 -10.17
CA GLY A 514 18.39 2.56 -10.10
C GLY A 514 17.87 3.96 -10.40
N PHE A 515 18.69 4.96 -10.16
CA PHE A 515 18.37 6.35 -10.46
C PHE A 515 19.34 6.87 -11.51
N PHE A 516 18.87 7.12 -12.73
CA PHE A 516 19.70 7.70 -13.78
C PHE A 516 19.81 9.21 -13.54
N GLY A 517 20.90 9.65 -12.93
CA GLY A 517 21.07 11.02 -12.44
C GLY A 517 22.00 11.10 -11.22
N ASP A 518 21.94 12.24 -10.52
CA ASP A 518 22.56 12.44 -9.21
C ASP A 518 21.46 12.51 -8.16
N TRP A 519 21.38 11.48 -7.32
CA TRP A 519 20.34 11.37 -6.29
C TRP A 519 20.48 12.42 -5.20
N ASN A 520 21.65 13.07 -5.06
CA ASN A 520 21.89 14.10 -4.06
C ASN A 520 21.45 15.50 -4.51
N ASP A 521 21.12 15.69 -5.80
CA ASP A 521 20.64 16.97 -6.34
C ASP A 521 19.18 17.27 -5.94
N GLY A 522 18.45 16.25 -5.49
CA GLY A 522 17.06 16.39 -5.03
C GLY A 522 16.94 17.29 -3.80
N LYS A 523 16.07 18.30 -3.87
CA LYS A 523 15.78 19.22 -2.75
C LYS A 523 15.34 18.47 -1.50
N ILE A 524 15.92 18.82 -0.36
CA ILE A 524 15.58 18.22 0.94
C ILE A 524 14.48 19.01 1.65
N VAL A 525 14.54 20.34 1.60
CA VAL A 525 13.61 21.25 2.25
C VAL A 525 12.87 22.03 1.17
N ASP A 526 11.55 22.15 1.30
CA ASP A 526 10.77 23.00 0.41
C ASP A 526 11.10 24.49 0.65
N SER A 527 10.98 25.30 -0.40
CA SER A 527 11.24 26.75 -0.32
C SER A 527 10.07 27.49 0.33
N LEU A 528 10.28 28.74 0.78
CA LEU A 528 9.17 29.63 1.11
C LEU A 528 8.27 29.78 -0.12
N ASN A 529 6.95 29.66 0.06
CA ASN A 529 5.97 29.60 -1.04
C ASN A 529 6.31 28.51 -2.08
N GLY A 530 6.91 27.41 -1.64
CA GLY A 530 7.32 26.30 -2.49
C GLY A 530 6.18 25.42 -2.97
N ILE A 531 6.51 24.21 -3.42
CA ILE A 531 5.54 23.30 -4.07
C ILE A 531 4.45 22.78 -3.11
N THR A 532 4.73 22.81 -1.81
CA THR A 532 3.82 22.35 -0.75
C THR A 532 2.95 23.46 -0.17
N TYR A 533 3.15 24.70 -0.64
CA TYR A 533 2.43 25.87 -0.17
C TYR A 533 0.98 25.88 -0.67
N SER A 534 0.04 25.61 0.23
CA SER A 534 -1.41 25.56 -0.04
C SER A 534 -2.22 26.19 1.11
N PRO A 535 -2.28 27.54 1.19
CA PRO A 535 -2.98 28.25 2.27
C PRO A 535 -4.47 27.95 2.34
N ALA A 536 -5.11 27.76 1.18
CA ALA A 536 -6.52 27.38 1.11
C ALA A 536 -6.78 26.01 1.78
N GLY A 537 -5.80 25.11 1.74
CA GLY A 537 -5.81 23.83 2.45
C GLY A 537 -5.26 23.89 3.88
N GLY A 538 -4.83 25.08 4.35
CA GLY A 538 -4.21 25.28 5.66
C GLY A 538 -2.75 24.82 5.76
N ASN A 539 -2.12 24.38 4.67
CA ASN A 539 -0.72 24.00 4.64
C ASN A 539 0.14 25.17 4.13
N TYR A 540 1.04 25.67 4.97
CA TYR A 540 1.93 26.79 4.62
C TYR A 540 3.35 26.33 4.26
N GLY A 541 3.58 25.01 4.15
CA GLY A 541 4.89 24.45 3.79
C GLY A 541 5.99 24.87 4.76
N THR A 542 7.14 25.25 4.20
CA THR A 542 8.24 25.88 4.94
C THR A 542 7.92 27.35 5.21
N VAL A 543 7.96 27.77 6.48
CA VAL A 543 7.58 29.12 6.91
C VAL A 543 8.25 29.51 8.24
N PRO A 544 8.73 30.76 8.41
CA PRO A 544 9.16 31.26 9.72
C PRO A 544 7.98 31.40 10.68
N LEU A 545 8.23 31.13 11.96
CA LEU A 545 7.25 31.25 13.03
C LEU A 545 7.71 32.31 14.03
N LEU A 546 6.84 33.26 14.33
CA LEU A 546 7.02 34.30 15.34
C LEU A 546 6.19 33.95 16.57
N THR A 547 6.83 33.87 17.73
CA THR A 547 6.15 33.52 18.98
C THR A 547 5.67 34.79 19.70
N ASN A 548 4.37 34.86 20.00
CA ASN A 548 3.81 35.92 20.82
C ASN A 548 4.19 35.68 22.28
N LYS A 549 4.95 36.60 22.87
CA LYS A 549 5.48 36.49 24.23
C LYS A 549 4.39 36.31 25.30
N ASN A 550 3.23 36.95 25.12
CA ASN A 550 2.20 36.99 26.15
C ASN A 550 1.33 35.73 26.16
N THR A 551 1.13 35.10 25.00
CA THR A 551 0.23 33.94 24.85
C THR A 551 0.95 32.64 24.54
N GLY A 552 2.18 32.69 24.05
CA GLY A 552 2.89 31.53 23.50
C GLY A 552 2.41 31.12 22.10
N ASN A 553 1.44 31.82 21.51
CA ASN A 553 0.91 31.47 20.19
C ASN A 553 1.94 31.78 19.10
N GLN A 554 2.05 30.90 18.12
CA GLN A 554 2.89 31.08 16.94
C GLN A 554 2.11 31.70 15.79
N TYR A 555 2.76 32.62 15.07
CA TYR A 555 2.23 33.29 13.89
C TYR A 555 3.22 33.16 12.74
N TYR A 556 2.73 33.06 11.50
CA TYR A 556 3.58 32.97 10.33
C TYR A 556 4.29 34.31 10.06
N GLY A 557 5.62 34.30 10.09
CA GLY A 557 6.43 35.47 9.80
C GLY A 557 6.36 35.86 8.32
N GLY A 558 6.27 37.16 8.04
CA GLY A 558 6.19 37.67 6.67
C GLY A 558 4.89 37.36 5.93
N MET A 559 3.85 36.83 6.62
CA MET A 559 2.57 36.53 5.98
C MET A 559 1.88 37.81 5.51
N VAL A 560 1.63 37.90 4.21
CA VAL A 560 0.88 39.00 3.57
C VAL A 560 -0.39 38.44 2.94
N THR A 561 -1.41 39.29 2.82
CA THR A 561 -2.68 38.94 2.17
C THR A 561 -2.97 40.00 1.12
N ASP A 562 -3.17 39.57 -0.12
CA ASP A 562 -3.52 40.48 -1.21
C ASP A 562 -5.00 40.91 -1.16
N ALA A 563 -5.39 41.80 -2.08
CA ALA A 563 -6.76 42.32 -2.14
C ALA A 563 -7.81 41.24 -2.45
N ASP A 564 -7.41 40.13 -3.06
CA ASP A 564 -8.26 39.00 -3.42
C ASP A 564 -8.33 37.95 -2.28
N GLY A 565 -7.60 38.19 -1.19
CA GLY A 565 -7.55 37.29 -0.02
C GLY A 565 -6.51 36.18 -0.13
N ASN A 566 -5.66 36.18 -1.17
CA ASN A 566 -4.59 35.20 -1.29
C ASN A 566 -3.47 35.51 -0.32
N GLN A 567 -2.97 34.48 0.35
CA GLN A 567 -1.91 34.59 1.33
C GLN A 567 -0.58 34.14 0.73
N THR A 568 0.49 34.88 0.97
CA THR A 568 1.88 34.52 0.61
C THR A 568 2.84 34.93 1.73
N VAL A 569 4.02 34.32 1.77
CA VAL A 569 5.12 34.73 2.65
C VAL A 569 6.02 35.72 1.90
N ASP A 570 6.05 36.97 2.34
CA ASP A 570 7.03 37.97 1.91
C ASP A 570 8.29 37.87 2.78
N ASP A 571 9.38 37.41 2.17
CA ASP A 571 10.65 37.18 2.87
C ASP A 571 11.34 38.48 3.34
N GLN A 572 10.97 39.64 2.78
CA GLN A 572 11.45 40.95 3.20
C GLN A 572 10.64 41.52 4.37
N ALA A 573 9.44 40.97 4.63
CA ALA A 573 8.56 41.41 5.71
C ALA A 573 8.75 40.60 7.01
N ILE A 574 9.69 39.66 7.05
CA ILE A 574 9.99 38.86 8.24
C ILE A 574 10.77 39.73 9.22
N ALA A 575 10.13 40.09 10.34
CA ALA A 575 10.75 40.89 11.39
C ALA A 575 10.32 40.43 12.79
N PHE A 576 11.28 40.42 13.72
CA PHE A 576 11.08 40.24 15.15
C PHE A 576 11.98 41.21 15.91
N SER A 577 11.71 41.44 17.19
CA SER A 577 12.51 42.36 18.01
C SER A 577 13.14 41.64 19.19
N SER A 578 14.45 41.78 19.36
CA SER A 578 15.16 41.26 20.54
C SER A 578 14.88 42.05 21.82
N ASP A 579 14.07 43.12 21.78
CA ASP A 579 13.62 43.80 22.98
C ASP A 579 12.76 42.84 23.81
N LYS A 580 13.13 42.67 25.09
CA LYS A 580 12.39 41.82 26.03
C LYS A 580 10.92 42.23 26.19
N ASN A 581 10.53 43.45 25.81
CA ASN A 581 9.16 43.96 25.90
C ASN A 581 8.41 43.88 24.57
N ALA A 582 9.05 43.46 23.48
CA ALA A 582 8.38 43.27 22.20
C ALA A 582 7.35 42.14 22.28
N LEU A 583 6.27 42.28 21.52
CA LEU A 583 5.22 41.27 21.42
C LEU A 583 5.73 39.98 20.74
N TYR A 584 6.53 40.15 19.68
CA TYR A 584 7.22 39.07 18.97
C TYR A 584 8.72 39.21 19.22
N ASN A 585 9.20 38.47 20.22
CA ASN A 585 10.59 38.53 20.67
C ASN A 585 11.38 37.24 20.44
N ASP A 586 10.81 36.32 19.69
CA ASP A 586 11.38 35.00 19.38
C ASP A 586 10.97 34.56 17.98
N ILE A 587 11.88 33.87 17.29
CA ILE A 587 11.70 33.37 15.93
C ILE A 587 12.17 31.91 15.86
N SER A 588 11.35 31.07 15.24
CA SER A 588 11.68 29.69 14.89
C SER A 588 11.29 29.42 13.44
N MET A 589 11.51 28.20 12.98
CA MET A 589 11.18 27.80 11.61
C MET A 589 10.39 26.50 11.60
N GLN A 590 9.34 26.48 10.80
CA GLN A 590 8.68 25.26 10.33
C GLN A 590 9.27 24.91 8.96
N TYR A 591 9.62 23.65 8.76
CA TYR A 591 10.14 23.14 7.51
C TYR A 591 9.23 22.05 6.97
N TYR A 592 8.94 22.12 5.67
CA TYR A 592 8.42 20.97 4.96
C TYR A 592 9.60 20.20 4.39
N LEU A 593 9.82 18.99 4.90
CA LEU A 593 10.91 18.13 4.46
C LEU A 593 10.42 17.25 3.32
N LEU A 594 11.01 17.39 2.13
CA LEU A 594 10.71 16.54 0.97
C LEU A 594 11.45 15.20 1.06
N ARG A 595 12.54 15.16 1.85
CA ARG A 595 13.43 14.00 2.01
C ARG A 595 13.88 13.86 3.45
N ASN A 596 14.25 12.64 3.84
CA ASN A 596 14.88 12.40 5.13
C ASN A 596 16.19 13.21 5.25
N ILE A 597 16.50 13.68 6.45
CA ILE A 597 17.68 14.48 6.70
C ILE A 597 18.34 14.11 8.03
N SER A 598 19.65 13.86 7.98
CA SER A 598 20.41 13.44 9.17
C SER A 598 20.66 14.58 10.14
N ASN A 599 20.88 15.80 9.66
CA ASN A 599 21.17 16.97 10.49
C ASN A 599 20.53 18.22 9.89
N VAL A 600 19.74 18.94 10.68
CA VAL A 600 19.21 20.26 10.35
C VAL A 600 19.75 21.25 11.37
N GLN A 601 20.30 22.36 10.89
CA GLN A 601 20.72 23.48 11.72
C GLN A 601 20.13 24.77 11.16
N VAL A 602 19.59 25.60 12.05
CA VAL A 602 18.97 26.87 11.72
C VAL A 602 19.83 27.97 12.32
N ASP A 603 20.52 28.71 11.47
CA ASP A 603 21.44 29.76 11.90
C ASP A 603 20.91 31.15 11.54
N ILE A 604 21.11 32.11 12.45
CA ILE A 604 21.03 33.52 12.12
C ILE A 604 22.42 33.96 11.66
N LEU A 605 22.47 34.52 10.45
CA LEU A 605 23.66 35.14 9.90
C LEU A 605 23.53 36.67 9.95
N ASP A 606 24.65 37.38 10.06
CA ASP A 606 24.67 38.84 9.88
C ASP A 606 24.54 39.21 8.39
N GLY A 607 24.49 40.51 8.08
CA GLY A 607 24.40 41.00 6.70
C GLY A 607 25.65 40.71 5.84
N GLN A 608 26.72 40.16 6.43
CA GLN A 608 27.93 39.71 5.75
C GLN A 608 27.99 38.17 5.61
N GLY A 609 26.98 37.46 6.13
CA GLY A 609 26.91 35.99 6.11
C GLY A 609 27.67 35.31 7.25
N ASN A 610 28.18 36.04 8.25
CA ASN A 610 28.81 35.41 9.41
C ASN A 610 27.75 34.89 10.37
N LYS A 611 27.97 33.70 10.93
CA LYS A 611 27.07 33.13 11.93
C LYS A 611 27.05 33.98 13.20
N VAL A 612 25.87 34.49 13.55
CA VAL A 612 25.59 35.21 14.79
C VAL A 612 25.22 34.22 15.89
N THR A 613 24.26 33.33 15.61
CA THR A 613 23.82 32.29 16.55
C THR A 613 23.12 31.14 15.82
N THR A 614 22.98 30.00 16.48
CA THR A 614 22.13 28.89 16.05
C THR A 614 20.81 28.96 16.83
N LEU A 615 19.68 28.97 16.13
CA LEU A 615 18.32 28.97 16.72
C LEU A 615 17.89 27.58 17.13
N SER A 616 18.12 26.60 16.27
CA SER A 616 17.78 25.21 16.54
C SER A 616 18.67 24.25 15.78
N SER A 617 18.77 23.03 16.31
CA SER A 617 19.41 21.91 15.66
C SER A 617 18.61 20.65 15.93
N SER A 618 18.39 19.83 14.91
CA SER A 618 17.76 18.52 15.04
C SER A 618 18.51 17.49 14.20
N THR A 619 18.37 16.23 14.58
CA THR A 619 19.03 15.11 13.91
C THR A 619 18.01 14.06 13.49
N ASN A 620 18.31 13.31 12.43
CA ASN A 620 17.52 12.18 11.93
C ASN A 620 16.03 12.51 11.79
N GLN A 621 15.72 13.58 11.06
CA GLN A 621 14.35 13.97 10.78
C GLN A 621 13.85 13.21 9.56
N THR A 622 12.64 12.66 9.70
CA THR A 622 11.91 12.02 8.60
C THR A 622 11.26 13.11 7.73
N LYS A 623 11.12 12.83 6.42
CA LYS A 623 10.35 13.69 5.52
C LYS A 623 8.93 13.93 6.04
N THR A 624 8.31 15.00 5.58
CA THR A 624 6.91 15.33 5.86
C THR A 624 6.01 14.54 4.89
N TYR A 625 5.00 13.86 5.43
CA TYR A 625 4.10 12.97 4.70
C TYR A 625 2.67 13.02 5.23
#